data_AF-A0A2K8XDY7-F1
#
_entry.id   AF-A0A2K8XDY7-F1
#
_cell.length_a   1.000
_cell.length_b   1.000
_cell.length_c   1.000
_cell.angle_alpha   90.00
_cell.angle_beta   90.00
_cell.angle_gamma   90.00
#
_symmetry.space_group_name_H-M   'P 1'
#
loop_
_entity.id
_entity.type
_entity.pdbx_description
1 polymer ?
#
loop_
_entity_poly.entity_id
_entity_poly.type
_entity_poly.pdbx_seq_one_letter_code
_entity_poly.pdbx_strand_id
1 'polypeptide(L)'
;MGIFDFLKSKQKTENQPTKNSELKSTTETKTTVEKSTPKTVFDLFEIDFKASPNESFITGNTDINESGDEISNFRKDLNPKECGLFDTLELKTFEGKANKNFIFTNFNFQKSDVNKVQKLVDQLYLFYGLDSMNNGKFNKNDNLDFQEDYWSGRMWTDEKHKNPAMISYDPESGLSLTIWLTE
;
A
#
# COMPACT_ATOMS: atom_id res chain seq x y z
N MET A 1 20.33 39.00 -45.99
CA MET A 1 21.58 39.60 -45.45
C MET A 1 21.90 38.80 -44.19
N GLY A 2 22.88 37.92 -44.13
CA GLY A 2 24.23 37.97 -44.71
C GLY A 2 25.21 38.32 -43.60
N ILE A 3 25.86 37.31 -42.99
CA ILE A 3 27.27 36.91 -43.18
C ILE A 3 28.32 37.75 -42.42
N PHE A 4 29.00 37.04 -41.50
CA PHE A 4 30.45 37.05 -41.23
C PHE A 4 31.18 38.32 -40.75
N ASP A 5 31.80 38.19 -39.58
CA ASP A 5 33.26 38.36 -39.38
C ASP A 5 33.73 37.04 -38.72
N PHE A 6 34.58 36.15 -39.26
CA PHE A 6 35.83 36.26 -40.04
C PHE A 6 36.92 37.02 -39.24
N LEU A 7 38.12 36.52 -38.91
CA LEU A 7 38.79 35.22 -38.96
C LEU A 7 40.18 35.43 -38.30
N LYS A 8 40.85 34.31 -37.97
CA LYS A 8 42.32 34.10 -37.79
C LYS A 8 42.80 34.18 -36.34
N SER A 9 43.64 33.26 -35.84
CA SER A 9 44.59 32.33 -36.48
C SER A 9 44.65 30.99 -35.71
N LYS A 10 44.60 29.80 -36.33
CA LYS A 10 45.73 29.00 -36.91
C LYS A 10 46.97 28.95 -35.98
N GLN A 11 47.62 27.82 -35.66
CA GLN A 11 47.62 26.47 -36.23
C GLN A 11 48.53 25.51 -35.39
N LYS A 12 48.22 24.20 -35.44
CA LYS A 12 49.14 23.00 -35.48
C LYS A 12 50.04 22.69 -34.26
N THR A 13 50.31 21.44 -33.85
CA THR A 13 50.44 20.15 -34.57
C THR A 13 50.47 18.97 -33.56
N GLU A 14 49.92 17.79 -33.97
CA GLU A 14 50.45 16.39 -33.88
C GLU A 14 51.10 15.85 -32.58
N ASN A 15 50.99 14.59 -32.11
CA ASN A 15 50.53 13.30 -32.65
C ASN A 15 50.31 12.29 -31.47
N GLN A 16 49.45 11.29 -31.70
CA GLN A 16 49.07 10.07 -30.91
C GLN A 16 50.26 9.11 -30.56
N PRO A 17 50.08 7.91 -29.93
CA PRO A 17 48.99 7.33 -29.10
C PRO A 17 49.47 6.58 -27.82
N THR A 18 48.57 6.25 -26.90
CA THR A 18 48.74 5.07 -26.01
C THR A 18 47.43 4.30 -25.89
N LYS A 19 47.51 2.99 -26.20
CA LYS A 19 46.43 2.00 -26.17
C LYS A 19 46.18 1.48 -24.75
N ASN A 20 44.90 1.16 -24.53
CA ASN A 20 44.34 0.08 -23.70
C ASN A 20 44.68 0.05 -22.20
N SER A 21 43.65 0.09 -21.34
CA SER A 21 42.93 -1.11 -20.93
C SER A 21 41.80 -0.80 -19.92
N GLU A 22 40.69 -1.54 -20.08
CA GLU A 22 39.69 -1.87 -19.05
C GLU A 22 38.53 -0.89 -18.79
N LEU A 23 37.49 -1.11 -19.62
CA LEU A 23 36.09 -1.19 -19.20
C LEU A 23 35.93 -1.85 -17.82
N LYS A 24 35.28 -1.17 -16.88
CA LYS A 24 34.26 -1.80 -16.02
C LYS A 24 33.05 -0.89 -15.94
N SER A 25 32.08 -1.26 -16.77
CA SER A 25 30.66 -0.97 -16.60
C SER A 25 30.25 -1.40 -15.19
N THR A 26 29.87 -0.44 -14.35
CA THR A 26 29.11 -0.75 -13.15
C THR A 26 27.65 -0.80 -13.58
N THR A 27 27.21 -2.03 -13.78
CA THR A 27 25.85 -2.44 -14.07
C THR A 27 24.89 -1.75 -13.09
N GLU A 28 24.02 -0.90 -13.62
CA GLU A 28 22.78 -0.54 -12.94
C GLU A 28 22.00 -1.83 -12.76
N THR A 29 22.00 -2.38 -11.55
CA THR A 29 21.13 -3.50 -11.18
C THR A 29 19.70 -2.96 -11.14
N LYS A 30 19.08 -2.85 -12.30
CA LYS A 30 17.64 -2.68 -12.44
C LYS A 30 17.01 -4.00 -12.03
N THR A 31 16.81 -4.18 -10.71
CA THR A 31 16.04 -5.28 -10.15
C THR A 31 14.62 -5.12 -10.67
N THR A 32 14.36 -5.76 -11.81
CA THR A 32 13.04 -5.86 -12.39
C THR A 32 12.36 -6.93 -11.55
N VAL A 33 11.68 -6.51 -10.48
CA VAL A 33 10.83 -7.40 -9.70
C VAL A 33 9.72 -7.83 -10.65
N GLU A 34 9.84 -9.03 -11.24
CA GLU A 34 8.72 -9.66 -11.93
C GLU A 34 7.55 -9.69 -10.95
N LYS A 35 6.48 -8.97 -11.28
CA LYS A 35 5.29 -8.86 -10.44
C LYS A 35 4.57 -10.21 -10.48
N SER A 36 5.03 -11.14 -9.63
CA SER A 36 4.41 -12.45 -9.47
C SER A 36 2.94 -12.25 -9.09
N THR A 37 2.06 -13.08 -9.65
CA THR A 37 0.64 -13.08 -9.27
C THR A 37 0.51 -13.31 -7.76
N PRO A 38 -0.21 -12.45 -7.02
CA PRO A 38 -0.36 -12.58 -5.57
C PRO A 38 -1.04 -13.91 -5.24
N LYS A 39 -0.46 -14.65 -4.29
CA LYS A 39 -0.91 -15.99 -3.85
C LYS A 39 -1.82 -15.90 -2.64
N THR A 40 -1.61 -14.88 -1.81
CA THR A 40 -2.42 -14.60 -0.61
C THR A 40 -2.89 -13.15 -0.61
N VAL A 41 -3.91 -12.86 0.21
CA VAL A 41 -4.38 -11.48 0.42
C VAL A 41 -3.25 -10.56 0.93
N PHE A 42 -2.33 -11.09 1.73
CA PHE A 42 -1.21 -10.33 2.28
C PHE A 42 -0.23 -9.88 1.21
N ASP A 43 -0.13 -10.62 0.10
CA ASP A 43 0.74 -10.27 -1.02
C ASP A 43 0.24 -9.03 -1.79
N LEU A 44 -0.94 -8.51 -1.45
CA LEU A 44 -1.43 -7.22 -1.96
C LEU A 44 -0.75 -6.02 -1.29
N PHE A 45 -0.09 -6.24 -0.15
CA PHE A 45 0.51 -5.20 0.68
C PHE A 45 2.02 -5.35 0.73
N GLU A 46 2.74 -4.23 0.87
CA GLU A 46 4.19 -4.21 1.04
C GLU A 46 4.60 -4.53 2.49
N ILE A 47 3.68 -4.42 3.44
CA ILE A 47 3.90 -4.69 4.86
C ILE A 47 4.04 -6.20 5.15
N ASP A 48 5.04 -6.53 5.96
CA ASP A 48 5.18 -7.86 6.56
C ASP A 48 4.29 -7.98 7.81
N PHE A 49 3.14 -8.64 7.65
CA PHE A 49 2.17 -8.89 8.72
C PHE A 49 2.76 -9.74 9.86
N LYS A 50 3.67 -10.68 9.56
CA LYS A 50 4.22 -11.59 10.58
C LYS A 50 5.27 -10.89 11.44
N ALA A 51 6.13 -10.10 10.79
CA ALA A 51 7.18 -9.35 11.47
C ALA A 51 6.68 -8.08 12.20
N SER A 52 5.38 -7.75 12.11
CA SER A 52 4.80 -6.57 12.77
C SER A 52 4.30 -6.88 14.19
N PRO A 53 4.46 -5.98 15.18
CA PRO A 53 5.16 -4.69 15.09
C PRO A 53 6.68 -4.87 14.98
N ASN A 54 7.32 -3.96 14.24
CA ASN A 54 8.78 -3.85 14.14
C ASN A 54 9.25 -2.43 14.53
N GLU A 55 10.53 -2.13 14.38
CA GLU A 55 11.13 -0.84 14.74
C GLU A 55 10.54 0.39 14.02
N SER A 56 9.80 0.19 12.92
CA SER A 56 9.14 1.29 12.20
C SER A 56 7.84 1.78 12.85
N PHE A 57 7.33 1.06 13.86
CA PHE A 57 6.11 1.44 14.58
C PHE A 57 6.43 2.33 15.77
N ILE A 58 5.56 3.31 15.98
CA ILE A 58 5.47 4.10 17.19
C ILE A 58 4.50 3.39 18.14
N THR A 59 4.96 3.08 19.36
CA THR A 59 4.12 2.50 20.40
C THR A 59 3.14 3.55 20.94
N GLY A 60 1.86 3.21 20.93
CA GLY A 60 0.78 4.01 21.51
C GLY A 60 0.45 3.58 22.94
N ASN A 61 -0.73 3.96 23.41
CA ASN A 61 -1.22 3.60 24.73
C ASN A 61 -1.70 2.14 24.77
N THR A 62 -1.72 1.57 25.97
CA THR A 62 -2.40 0.31 26.27
C THR A 62 -3.85 0.59 26.68
N ASP A 63 -4.78 -0.23 26.19
CA ASP A 63 -6.21 -0.14 26.50
C ASP A 63 -6.74 -1.49 27.01
N ILE A 64 -7.95 -1.49 27.59
CA ILE A 64 -8.68 -2.73 27.91
C ILE A 64 -9.95 -2.75 27.06
N ASN A 65 -10.17 -3.84 26.32
CA ASN A 65 -11.38 -4.00 25.51
C ASN A 65 -12.59 -4.45 26.34
N GLU A 66 -13.76 -4.50 25.69
CA GLU A 66 -15.01 -4.94 26.34
C GLU A 66 -14.98 -6.39 26.85
N SER A 67 -14.09 -7.22 26.32
CA SER A 67 -13.86 -8.60 26.76
C SER A 67 -12.89 -8.71 27.95
N GLY A 68 -12.31 -7.59 28.40
CA GLY A 68 -11.31 -7.55 29.46
C GLY A 68 -9.89 -7.88 29.01
N ASP A 69 -9.62 -7.96 27.70
CA ASP A 69 -8.27 -8.17 27.18
C ASP A 69 -7.50 -6.86 27.16
N GLU A 70 -6.23 -6.92 27.57
CA GLU A 70 -5.29 -5.82 27.38
C GLU A 70 -4.86 -5.73 25.90
N ILE A 71 -4.95 -4.53 25.35
CA ILE A 71 -4.58 -4.19 23.98
C ILE A 71 -3.36 -3.28 24.01
N SER A 72 -2.32 -3.64 23.26
CA SER A 72 -1.25 -2.70 22.91
C SER A 72 -1.51 -2.12 21.53
N ASN A 73 -1.54 -0.79 21.43
CA ASN A 73 -1.73 -0.08 20.17
C ASN A 73 -0.37 0.37 19.60
N PHE A 74 -0.19 0.24 18.30
CA PHE A 74 0.97 0.70 17.55
C PHE A 74 0.50 1.47 16.32
N ARG A 75 1.29 2.45 15.87
CA ARG A 75 0.98 3.22 14.67
C ARG A 75 2.23 3.44 13.83
N LYS A 76 2.08 3.45 12.51
CA LYS A 76 3.10 3.96 11.59
C LYS A 76 2.45 4.72 10.43
N ASP A 77 3.14 5.74 9.95
CA ASP A 77 2.75 6.43 8.72
C ASP A 77 3.32 5.70 7.49
N LEU A 78 2.55 5.66 6.40
CA LEU A 78 2.86 4.92 5.17
C LEU A 78 3.23 5.91 4.07
N ASN A 79 4.53 6.00 3.78
CA ASN A 79 5.06 6.78 2.67
C ASN A 79 6.11 5.95 1.90
N PRO A 80 5.80 5.45 0.69
CA PRO A 80 4.58 5.71 -0.10
C PRO A 80 3.30 5.10 0.51
N LYS A 81 2.14 5.56 0.05
CA LYS A 81 0.83 5.03 0.48
C LYS A 81 0.69 3.55 0.10
N GLU A 82 0.25 2.73 1.05
CA GLU A 82 -0.03 1.32 0.83
C GLU A 82 -1.24 1.14 -0.08
N CYS A 83 -1.15 0.21 -1.05
CA CYS A 83 -2.12 0.06 -2.15
C CYS A 83 -2.42 1.37 -2.93
N GLY A 84 -1.55 2.40 -2.80
CA GLY A 84 -1.80 3.74 -3.33
C GLY A 84 -2.98 4.48 -2.69
N LEU A 85 -3.50 3.96 -1.56
CA LEU A 85 -4.70 4.42 -0.87
C LEU A 85 -4.41 4.85 0.57
N PHE A 86 -3.77 3.99 1.36
CA PHE A 86 -3.67 4.15 2.81
C PHE A 86 -2.38 4.86 3.20
N ASP A 87 -2.48 5.89 4.03
CA ASP A 87 -1.35 6.67 4.52
C ASP A 87 -0.98 6.39 5.97
N THR A 88 -1.79 5.60 6.67
CA THR A 88 -1.57 5.23 8.06
C THR A 88 -1.85 3.74 8.26
N LEU A 89 -1.02 3.06 9.04
CA LEU A 89 -1.31 1.75 9.59
C LEU A 89 -1.35 1.84 11.12
N GLU A 90 -2.46 1.43 11.71
CA GLU A 90 -2.56 1.11 13.13
C GLU A 90 -2.57 -0.40 13.32
N LEU A 91 -1.87 -0.87 14.35
CA LEU A 91 -1.79 -2.28 14.71
C LEU A 91 -2.21 -2.43 16.17
N LYS A 92 -3.19 -3.31 16.41
CA LYS A 92 -3.59 -3.71 17.76
C LYS A 92 -3.16 -5.14 18.02
N THR A 93 -2.46 -5.36 19.12
CA THR A 93 -2.09 -6.70 19.61
C THR A 93 -2.76 -6.95 20.94
N PHE A 94 -3.12 -8.21 21.22
CA PHE A 94 -3.85 -8.59 22.42
C PHE A 94 -2.94 -9.41 23.33
N GLU A 95 -2.84 -9.03 24.60
CA GLU A 95 -1.98 -9.75 25.54
C GLU A 95 -2.42 -11.23 25.68
N GLY A 96 -1.45 -12.14 25.64
CA GLY A 96 -1.70 -13.58 25.74
C GLY A 96 -2.35 -14.23 24.52
N LYS A 97 -2.60 -13.49 23.43
CA LYS A 97 -3.17 -14.01 22.18
C LYS A 97 -2.25 -13.71 21.00
N ALA A 98 -2.18 -14.63 20.04
CA ALA A 98 -1.43 -14.42 18.80
C ALA A 98 -2.18 -13.56 17.76
N ASN A 99 -3.41 -13.12 18.09
CA ASN A 99 -4.25 -12.33 17.20
C ASN A 99 -3.72 -10.89 17.03
N LYS A 100 -3.90 -10.35 15.83
CA LYS A 100 -3.52 -8.97 15.49
C LYS A 100 -4.57 -8.32 14.61
N ASN A 101 -4.83 -7.04 14.83
CA ASN A 101 -5.69 -6.25 13.94
C ASN A 101 -4.85 -5.21 13.22
N PHE A 102 -4.82 -5.28 11.90
CA PHE A 102 -4.17 -4.29 11.04
C PHE A 102 -5.23 -3.36 10.49
N ILE A 103 -5.15 -2.07 10.83
CA ILE A 103 -6.13 -1.05 10.46
C ILE A 103 -5.41 -0.04 9.57
N PHE A 104 -5.66 -0.12 8.28
CA PHE A 104 -5.14 0.79 7.27
C PHE A 104 -6.12 1.94 7.08
N THR A 105 -5.66 3.17 7.22
CA THR A 105 -6.52 4.35 7.13
C THR A 105 -5.96 5.36 6.13
N ASN A 106 -6.87 6.08 5.48
CA ASN A 106 -6.60 7.32 4.76
C ASN A 106 -7.58 8.39 5.24
N PHE A 107 -7.11 9.24 6.14
CA PHE A 107 -7.90 10.33 6.72
C PHE A 107 -8.20 11.45 5.72
N ASN A 108 -7.42 11.54 4.63
CA ASN A 108 -7.56 12.57 3.60
C ASN A 108 -8.03 11.98 2.27
N PHE A 109 -8.95 11.02 2.32
CA PHE A 109 -9.47 10.34 1.13
C PHE A 109 -10.10 11.32 0.16
N GLN A 110 -9.80 11.17 -1.13
CA GLN A 110 -10.34 12.01 -2.20
C GLN A 110 -11.24 11.19 -3.10
N LYS A 111 -12.37 11.76 -3.56
CA LYS A 111 -13.27 11.08 -4.52
C LYS A 111 -12.58 10.69 -5.83
N SER A 112 -11.48 11.36 -6.18
CA SER A 112 -10.63 10.98 -7.32
C SER A 112 -9.93 9.63 -7.16
N ASP A 113 -9.80 9.12 -5.93
CA ASP A 113 -9.17 7.83 -5.61
C ASP A 113 -10.16 6.65 -5.59
N VAL A 114 -11.45 6.86 -5.83
CA VAL A 114 -12.47 5.79 -5.85
C VAL A 114 -12.13 4.68 -6.86
N ASN A 115 -11.49 5.02 -7.97
CA ASN A 115 -11.02 4.03 -8.94
C ASN A 115 -9.93 3.08 -8.37
N LYS A 116 -9.15 3.52 -7.38
CA LYS A 116 -8.19 2.69 -6.66
C LYS A 116 -8.91 1.80 -5.65
N VAL A 117 -9.93 2.32 -4.97
CA VAL A 117 -10.80 1.52 -4.08
C VAL A 117 -11.46 0.39 -4.87
N GLN A 118 -12.02 0.69 -6.04
CA GLN A 118 -12.56 -0.32 -6.95
C GLN A 118 -11.55 -1.43 -7.26
N LYS A 119 -10.31 -1.07 -7.64
CA LYS A 119 -9.26 -2.06 -7.95
C LYS A 119 -8.94 -2.93 -6.74
N LEU A 120 -8.81 -2.33 -5.55
CA LEU A 120 -8.52 -3.06 -4.32
C LEU A 120 -9.67 -4.02 -3.97
N VAL A 121 -10.93 -3.56 -4.01
CA VAL A 121 -12.10 -4.41 -3.75
C VAL A 121 -12.18 -5.58 -4.73
N ASP A 122 -11.94 -5.32 -6.03
CA ASP A 122 -11.95 -6.37 -7.05
C ASP A 122 -10.82 -7.38 -6.83
N GLN A 123 -9.66 -6.95 -6.33
CA GLN A 123 -8.57 -7.84 -5.95
C GLN A 123 -8.92 -8.67 -4.69
N LEU A 124 -9.47 -8.03 -3.65
CA LEU A 124 -9.91 -8.71 -2.43
C LEU A 124 -11.00 -9.76 -2.74
N TYR A 125 -11.92 -9.46 -3.66
CA TYR A 125 -12.91 -10.41 -4.15
C TYR A 125 -12.29 -11.69 -4.75
N LEU A 126 -11.11 -11.62 -5.38
CA LEU A 126 -10.45 -12.82 -5.90
C LEU A 126 -10.00 -13.79 -4.79
N PHE A 127 -9.74 -13.28 -3.58
CA PHE A 127 -9.31 -14.07 -2.44
C PHE A 127 -10.47 -14.50 -1.54
N TYR A 128 -11.40 -13.58 -1.26
CA TYR A 128 -12.50 -13.83 -0.34
C TYR A 128 -13.80 -14.26 -1.02
N GLY A 129 -14.00 -13.91 -2.29
CA GLY A 129 -15.28 -14.09 -2.97
C GLY A 129 -16.33 -13.10 -2.44
N LEU A 130 -17.58 -13.57 -2.33
CA LEU A 130 -18.68 -12.78 -1.80
C LEU A 130 -18.47 -12.47 -0.32
N ASP A 131 -18.81 -11.24 0.07
CA ASP A 131 -18.77 -10.78 1.45
C ASP A 131 -19.94 -11.38 2.28
N SER A 132 -19.93 -11.13 3.59
CA SER A 132 -20.94 -11.59 4.55
C SER A 132 -22.36 -11.10 4.24
N MET A 133 -22.50 -10.07 3.41
CA MET A 133 -23.76 -9.50 2.96
C MET A 133 -24.11 -9.91 1.51
N ASN A 134 -23.38 -10.88 0.94
CA ASN A 134 -23.47 -11.34 -0.46
C ASN A 134 -23.11 -10.29 -1.52
N ASN A 135 -22.38 -9.25 -1.16
CA ASN A 135 -21.81 -8.31 -2.12
C ASN A 135 -20.50 -8.87 -2.69
N GLY A 136 -20.30 -8.65 -3.99
CA GLY A 136 -19.10 -9.11 -4.71
C GLY A 136 -18.15 -7.98 -5.04
N LYS A 137 -17.68 -7.96 -6.29
CA LYS A 137 -16.88 -6.88 -6.87
C LYS A 137 -17.49 -5.50 -6.66
N PHE A 138 -16.66 -4.47 -6.83
CA PHE A 138 -17.10 -3.10 -6.84
C PHE A 138 -18.07 -2.87 -8.01
N ASN A 139 -19.13 -2.11 -7.79
CA ASN A 139 -20.22 -1.92 -8.74
C ASN A 139 -20.70 -0.46 -8.78
N LYS A 140 -21.78 -0.22 -9.53
CA LYS A 140 -22.32 1.14 -9.74
C LYS A 140 -22.92 1.76 -8.47
N ASN A 141 -23.54 0.95 -7.60
CA ASN A 141 -24.11 1.45 -6.35
C ASN A 141 -23.00 1.95 -5.42
N ASP A 142 -21.87 1.24 -5.36
CA ASP A 142 -20.69 1.69 -4.60
C ASP A 142 -20.22 3.09 -5.06
N ASN A 143 -20.23 3.35 -6.37
CA ASN A 143 -19.90 4.70 -6.88
C ASN A 143 -20.90 5.77 -6.42
N LEU A 144 -22.19 5.43 -6.33
CA LEU A 144 -23.24 6.35 -5.88
C LEU A 144 -23.07 6.66 -4.38
N ASP A 145 -22.82 5.64 -3.58
CA ASP A 145 -22.49 5.74 -2.16
C ASP A 145 -21.33 6.74 -1.92
N PHE A 146 -20.23 6.63 -2.68
CA PHE A 146 -19.14 7.62 -2.61
C PHE A 146 -19.54 9.04 -3.02
N GLN A 147 -20.56 9.24 -3.86
CA GLN A 147 -21.08 10.58 -4.14
C GLN A 147 -21.83 11.15 -2.95
N GLU A 148 -22.52 10.29 -2.18
CA GLU A 148 -23.25 10.62 -0.95
C GLU A 148 -22.36 10.72 0.30
N ASP A 149 -21.04 10.68 0.12
CA ASP A 149 -20.04 10.79 1.18
C ASP A 149 -20.12 9.68 2.24
N TYR A 150 -20.66 8.51 1.88
CA TYR A 150 -20.70 7.35 2.76
C TYR A 150 -20.70 6.07 1.94
N TRP A 151 -19.85 5.10 2.29
CA TRP A 151 -19.84 3.80 1.64
C TRP A 151 -19.68 2.68 2.67
N SER A 152 -20.72 1.85 2.76
CA SER A 152 -20.80 0.71 3.69
C SER A 152 -19.73 -0.35 3.44
N GLY A 153 -19.17 -0.39 2.23
CA GLY A 153 -17.96 -1.15 2.00
C GLY A 153 -18.16 -2.63 1.65
N ARG A 154 -17.20 -3.44 2.09
CA ARG A 154 -17.26 -4.92 2.04
C ARG A 154 -16.79 -5.48 3.38
N MET A 155 -17.46 -6.55 3.82
CA MET A 155 -17.18 -7.19 5.10
C MET A 155 -17.09 -8.70 4.92
N TRP A 156 -15.89 -9.28 5.08
CA TRP A 156 -15.62 -10.71 5.02
C TRP A 156 -15.37 -11.24 6.44
N THR A 157 -16.40 -11.29 7.27
CA THR A 157 -16.29 -11.65 8.70
C THR A 157 -16.94 -12.97 9.07
N ASP A 158 -17.47 -13.70 8.10
CA ASP A 158 -17.97 -15.06 8.30
C ASP A 158 -16.86 -16.02 8.76
N GLU A 159 -17.23 -17.04 9.53
CA GLU A 159 -16.32 -18.07 10.07
C GLU A 159 -15.50 -18.83 9.00
N LYS A 160 -15.94 -18.80 7.73
CA LYS A 160 -15.23 -19.42 6.61
C LYS A 160 -13.91 -18.70 6.25
N HIS A 161 -13.73 -17.46 6.69
CA HIS A 161 -12.56 -16.66 6.36
C HIS A 161 -11.54 -16.73 7.49
N LYS A 162 -10.38 -17.39 7.23
CA LYS A 162 -9.30 -17.50 8.22
C LYS A 162 -8.82 -16.15 8.74
N ASN A 163 -8.69 -15.17 7.85
CA ASN A 163 -8.30 -13.81 8.22
C ASN A 163 -9.39 -12.87 7.75
N PRO A 164 -10.39 -12.56 8.60
CA PRO A 164 -11.44 -11.65 8.25
C PRO A 164 -10.91 -10.29 7.76
N ALA A 165 -11.70 -9.59 6.95
CA ALA A 165 -11.36 -8.24 6.53
C ALA A 165 -12.61 -7.38 6.33
N MET A 166 -12.48 -6.07 6.54
CA MET A 166 -13.55 -5.09 6.33
C MET A 166 -12.95 -3.81 5.76
N ILE A 167 -13.50 -3.33 4.65
CA ILE A 167 -13.15 -2.04 4.06
C ILE A 167 -14.41 -1.17 4.01
N SER A 168 -14.33 0.09 4.40
CA SER A 168 -15.46 1.04 4.39
C SER A 168 -14.97 2.48 4.28
N TYR A 169 -15.89 3.41 4.02
CA TYR A 169 -15.59 4.84 4.01
C TYR A 169 -16.72 5.63 4.68
N ASP A 170 -16.33 6.55 5.55
CA ASP A 170 -17.18 7.61 6.08
C ASP A 170 -16.36 8.90 6.27
N PRO A 171 -16.99 10.08 6.36
CA PRO A 171 -16.27 11.35 6.41
C PRO A 171 -15.52 11.60 7.72
N GLU A 172 -15.89 10.93 8.81
CA GLU A 172 -15.29 11.12 10.14
C GLU A 172 -14.02 10.28 10.29
N SER A 173 -14.07 9.03 9.80
CA SER A 173 -12.99 8.05 9.92
C SER A 173 -12.09 7.98 8.68
N GLY A 174 -12.57 8.48 7.53
CA GLY A 174 -11.91 8.34 6.24
C GLY A 174 -12.10 6.95 5.62
N LEU A 175 -11.27 6.61 4.63
CA LEU A 175 -11.25 5.27 4.06
C LEU A 175 -10.46 4.35 4.99
N SER A 176 -11.09 3.28 5.47
CA SER A 176 -10.49 2.32 6.40
C SER A 176 -10.57 0.91 5.84
N LEU A 177 -9.50 0.14 6.02
CA LEU A 177 -9.44 -1.31 5.81
C LEU A 177 -8.89 -1.96 7.08
N THR A 178 -9.68 -2.82 7.72
CA THR A 178 -9.22 -3.67 8.81
C THR A 178 -9.01 -5.10 8.31
N ILE A 179 -7.89 -5.71 8.68
CA ILE A 179 -7.61 -7.14 8.49
C ILE A 179 -7.33 -7.74 9.86
N TRP A 180 -8.11 -8.76 10.23
CA TRP A 180 -7.93 -9.53 11.45
C TRP A 180 -7.07 -10.75 11.15
N LEU A 181 -5.85 -10.76 11.67
CA LEU A 181 -4.97 -11.91 11.64
C LEU A 181 -5.33 -12.82 12.82
N THR A 182 -5.81 -14.02 12.53
CA THR A 182 -6.05 -15.07 13.53
C THR A 182 -5.06 -16.21 13.32
N GLU A 183 -4.35 -16.57 14.39
CA GLU A 183 -3.33 -17.63 14.38
C GLU A 183 -3.76 -18.86 15.19
#